data_AF-A0A953EE84-F1
#
_entry.id   AF-A0A953EE84-F1
#
_cell.length_a   1.000
_cell.length_b   1.000
_cell.length_c   1.000
_cell.angle_alpha   90.00
_cell.angle_beta   90.00
_cell.angle_gamma   90.00
#
_symmetry.space_group_name_H-M   'P 1'
#
loop_
_entity.id
_entity.type
_entity.pdbx_description
1 polymer ?
#
loop_
_entity_poly.entity_id
_entity_poly.type
_entity_poly.pdbx_seq_one_letter_code
_entity_poly.pdbx_strand_id
1 'polypeptide(L)'
;MAGSRWTGARCASPGCNRERAFFRRLRHRVAIHHVPRREEAQGKLEEHDKGPLMGARIIAAQQRVGHYGIASCGTMVALAKAVRQKELASLLAEMLKDENMHQQQWLAVIEELV
;
A
#
# COMPACT_ATOMS: atom_id res chain seq x y z
N MET A 1 -21.97 13.39 23.94
CA MET A 1 -20.80 12.52 24.17
C MET A 1 -21.30 11.14 24.55
N ALA A 2 -21.17 10.13 23.67
CA ALA A 2 -21.49 8.74 24.00
C ALA A 2 -20.32 7.87 23.53
N GLY A 3 -19.50 7.44 24.48
CA GLY A 3 -18.36 6.56 24.23
C GLY A 3 -18.86 5.16 23.89
N SER A 4 -18.72 4.74 22.63
CA SER A 4 -18.87 3.33 22.27
C SER A 4 -17.66 2.56 22.79
N ARG A 5 -17.87 1.89 23.92
CA ARG A 5 -16.96 0.96 24.56
C ARG A 5 -16.69 -0.22 23.60
N TRP A 6 -15.58 -0.15 22.88
CA TRP A 6 -15.01 -1.26 22.12
C TRP A 6 -14.38 -2.27 23.08
N THR A 7 -15.20 -3.09 23.73
CA THR A 7 -14.73 -4.23 24.53
C THR A 7 -15.33 -5.51 23.97
N GLY A 8 -14.55 -6.24 23.17
CA GLY A 8 -14.53 -7.71 23.06
C GLY A 8 -15.80 -8.51 22.71
N ALA A 9 -16.98 -7.92 22.61
CA ALA A 9 -18.20 -8.65 22.30
C ALA A 9 -18.46 -8.67 20.79
N ARG A 10 -18.72 -9.86 20.23
CA ARG A 10 -19.17 -10.07 18.85
C ARG A 10 -20.37 -9.15 18.56
N CYS A 11 -20.13 -8.01 17.94
CA CYS A 11 -21.18 -7.10 17.52
C CYS A 11 -21.91 -7.73 16.33
N ALA A 12 -23.18 -8.09 16.53
CA ALA A 12 -24.05 -8.76 15.56
C ALA A 12 -24.99 -7.77 14.83
N SER A 13 -24.67 -6.48 14.83
CA SER A 13 -25.47 -5.47 14.12
C SER A 13 -25.25 -5.57 12.60
N PRO A 14 -26.26 -5.26 11.77
CA PRO A 14 -26.14 -5.26 10.30
C PRO A 14 -25.00 -4.38 9.77
N GLY A 15 -24.62 -3.32 10.50
CA GLY A 15 -23.48 -2.45 10.19
C GLY A 15 -22.12 -3.15 10.36
N CYS A 16 -21.98 -4.02 11.37
CA CYS A 16 -20.74 -4.73 11.68
C CYS A 16 -20.37 -5.79 10.61
N ASN A 17 -21.36 -6.41 9.96
CA ASN A 17 -21.12 -7.32 8.82
C ASN A 17 -20.68 -6.56 7.56
N ARG A 18 -21.16 -5.33 7.37
CA ARG A 18 -20.75 -4.46 6.24
C ARG A 18 -19.30 -4.02 6.36
N GLU A 19 -18.87 -3.62 7.56
CA GLU A 19 -17.46 -3.29 7.85
C GLU A 19 -16.55 -4.51 7.68
N ARG A 20 -16.93 -5.69 8.20
CA ARG A 20 -16.14 -6.92 8.00
C ARG A 20 -16.03 -7.32 6.53
N ALA A 21 -17.09 -7.19 5.75
CA ALA A 21 -17.05 -7.42 4.30
C ALA A 21 -16.23 -6.35 3.57
N PHE A 22 -16.26 -5.10 4.05
CA PHE A 22 -15.37 -4.04 3.57
C PHE A 22 -13.91 -4.39 3.86
N PHE A 23 -13.57 -4.85 5.07
CA PHE A 23 -12.20 -5.23 5.44
C PHE A 23 -11.70 -6.49 4.73
N ARG A 24 -12.54 -7.52 4.53
CA ARG A 24 -12.17 -8.66 3.67
C ARG A 24 -11.92 -8.21 2.22
N ARG A 25 -12.77 -7.32 1.69
CA ARG A 25 -12.58 -6.75 0.36
C ARG A 25 -11.37 -5.84 0.29
N LEU A 26 -11.07 -5.05 1.33
CA LEU A 26 -9.88 -4.22 1.42
C LEU A 26 -8.64 -5.12 1.42
N ARG A 27 -8.62 -6.20 2.22
CA ARG A 27 -7.55 -7.20 2.22
C ARG A 27 -7.34 -7.82 0.84
N HIS A 28 -8.43 -8.11 0.12
CA HIS A 28 -8.35 -8.64 -1.24
C HIS A 28 -7.94 -7.58 -2.27
N ARG A 29 -8.39 -6.33 -2.14
CA ARG A 29 -8.06 -5.21 -3.04
C ARG A 29 -6.63 -4.69 -2.84
N VAL A 30 -6.14 -4.76 -1.61
CA VAL A 30 -4.74 -4.55 -1.23
C VAL A 30 -3.86 -5.65 -1.82
N ALA A 31 -4.30 -6.91 -1.75
CA ALA A 31 -3.58 -8.01 -2.42
C ALA A 31 -3.53 -7.84 -3.95
N ILE A 32 -4.57 -7.28 -4.58
CA ILE A 32 -4.57 -6.95 -6.03
C ILE A 32 -3.60 -5.80 -6.37
N HIS A 33 -3.27 -4.93 -5.40
CA HIS A 33 -2.28 -3.86 -5.62
C HIS A 33 -0.82 -4.33 -5.49
N HIS A 34 -0.59 -5.56 -5.00
CA HIS A 34 0.74 -6.06 -4.64
C HIS A 34 1.45 -6.94 -5.69
N VAL A 35 0.91 -7.20 -6.89
CA VAL A 35 1.61 -7.96 -7.96
C VAL A 35 1.15 -7.46 -9.36
N PRO A 36 2.01 -7.15 -10.36
CA PRO A 36 3.47 -7.24 -10.46
C PRO A 36 4.08 -5.88 -10.85
N ARG A 37 4.04 -4.86 -9.96
CA ARG A 37 4.53 -3.52 -10.36
C ARG A 37 6.01 -3.50 -10.73
N ARG A 38 6.79 -4.40 -10.12
CA ARG A 38 8.22 -4.55 -10.36
C ARG A 38 8.51 -5.45 -11.55
N GLU A 39 7.95 -6.66 -11.62
CA GLU A 39 8.20 -7.54 -12.76
C GLU A 39 7.63 -6.94 -14.06
N GLU A 40 6.51 -6.21 -14.01
CA GLU A 40 5.98 -5.50 -15.19
C GLU A 40 6.88 -4.33 -15.59
N ALA A 41 7.42 -3.58 -14.63
CA ALA A 41 8.32 -2.47 -14.92
C ALA A 41 9.70 -2.96 -15.41
N GLN A 42 10.21 -4.07 -14.87
CA GLN A 42 11.43 -4.74 -15.33
C GLN A 42 11.22 -5.36 -16.71
N GLY A 43 10.10 -6.02 -16.97
CA GLY A 43 9.75 -6.47 -18.31
C GLY A 43 9.70 -5.31 -19.31
N LYS A 44 9.15 -4.15 -18.92
CA LYS A 44 9.17 -2.93 -19.74
C LYS A 44 10.55 -2.29 -19.91
N LEU A 45 11.47 -2.54 -18.98
CA LEU A 45 12.88 -2.16 -19.10
C LEU A 45 13.62 -3.10 -20.07
N GLU A 46 13.31 -4.39 -20.05
CA GLU A 46 13.93 -5.44 -20.87
C GLU A 46 13.38 -5.48 -22.31
N GLU A 47 12.07 -5.26 -22.51
CA GLU A 47 11.39 -5.28 -23.82
C GLU A 47 11.77 -4.07 -24.71
N HIS A 48 12.47 -3.10 -24.12
CA HIS A 48 12.77 -1.84 -24.76
C HIS A 48 14.24 -1.48 -24.57
N ASP A 49 15.06 -1.75 -25.58
CA ASP A 49 16.44 -1.26 -25.70
C ASP A 49 16.44 0.27 -25.96
N LYS A 50 15.90 1.03 -25.00
CA LYS A 50 15.63 2.47 -25.08
C LYS A 50 16.70 3.31 -24.35
N GLY A 51 17.80 2.68 -23.95
CA GLY A 51 18.91 3.32 -23.27
C GLY A 51 18.58 3.79 -21.83
N PRO A 52 19.59 4.30 -21.11
CA PRO A 52 19.50 4.60 -19.68
C PRO A 52 18.44 5.66 -19.34
N LEU A 53 18.16 6.58 -20.28
CA LEU A 53 17.20 7.66 -20.08
C LEU A 53 15.75 7.15 -19.97
N MET A 54 15.38 6.14 -20.76
CA MET A 54 14.07 5.53 -20.65
C MET A 54 13.94 4.72 -19.37
N GLY A 55 15.03 4.07 -18.94
CA GLY A 55 15.07 3.35 -17.67
C GLY A 55 14.79 4.28 -16.49
N ALA A 56 15.49 5.42 -16.44
CA ALA A 56 15.24 6.46 -15.45
C ALA A 56 13.78 6.97 -15.48
N ARG A 57 13.18 7.13 -16.68
CA ARG A 57 11.78 7.55 -16.81
C ARG A 57 10.79 6.50 -16.24
N ILE A 58 11.02 5.21 -16.50
CA ILE A 58 10.17 4.13 -15.97
C ILE A 58 10.29 4.08 -14.45
N ILE A 59 11.51 4.13 -13.92
CA ILE A 59 11.76 4.11 -12.48
C ILE A 59 11.09 5.32 -11.81
N ALA A 60 11.27 6.53 -12.36
CA ALA A 60 10.64 7.74 -11.84
C ALA A 60 9.10 7.65 -11.85
N ALA A 61 8.51 7.05 -12.90
CA ALA A 61 7.08 6.80 -12.95
C ALA A 61 6.63 5.86 -11.83
N GLN A 62 7.37 4.77 -11.56
CA GLN A 62 7.06 3.83 -10.49
C GLN A 62 7.21 4.45 -9.11
N GLN A 63 8.28 5.23 -8.89
CA GLN A 63 8.52 5.91 -7.62
C GLN A 63 7.39 6.89 -7.28
N ARG A 64 6.89 7.63 -8.28
CA ARG A 64 5.75 8.55 -8.10
C ARG A 64 4.51 7.83 -7.58
N VAL A 65 4.19 6.65 -8.12
CA VAL A 65 2.99 5.93 -7.67
C VAL A 65 3.20 5.30 -6.29
N GLY A 66 4.42 4.87 -5.96
CA GLY A 66 4.74 4.39 -4.61
C GLY A 66 4.69 5.47 -3.55
N HIS A 67 5.21 6.67 -3.81
CA HIS A 67 5.07 7.82 -2.89
C HIS A 67 3.61 8.17 -2.59
N TYR A 68 2.72 8.08 -3.59
CA TYR A 68 1.29 8.24 -3.36
C TYR A 68 0.72 7.14 -2.44
N GLY A 69 1.16 5.89 -2.63
CA GLY A 69 0.79 4.76 -1.77
C GLY A 69 1.22 4.96 -0.32
N ILE A 70 2.46 5.40 -0.09
CA ILE A 70 3.03 5.70 1.23
C ILE A 70 2.23 6.81 1.93
N ALA A 71 1.99 7.94 1.24
CA ALA A 71 1.22 9.07 1.80
C ALA A 71 -0.23 8.66 2.16
N SER A 72 -0.86 7.88 1.29
CA SER A 72 -2.21 7.35 1.51
C SER A 72 -2.24 6.41 2.73
N CYS A 73 -1.33 5.45 2.79
CA CYS A 73 -1.25 4.50 3.91
C CYS A 73 -0.98 5.22 5.23
N GLY A 74 -0.05 6.19 5.26
CA GLY A 74 0.22 7.00 6.46
C GLY A 74 -1.02 7.71 6.99
N THR A 75 -1.81 8.32 6.09
CA THR A 75 -3.08 8.97 6.45
C THR A 75 -4.10 7.94 6.98
N MET A 76 -4.24 6.80 6.32
CA MET A 76 -5.18 5.75 6.74
C MET A 76 -4.80 5.12 8.09
N VAL A 77 -3.50 4.96 8.39
CA VAL A 77 -3.03 4.51 9.72
C VAL A 77 -3.44 5.50 10.80
N ALA A 78 -3.23 6.80 10.57
CA ALA A 78 -3.62 7.84 11.53
C ALA A 78 -5.13 7.83 11.78
N LEU A 79 -5.94 7.72 10.72
CA LEU A 79 -7.40 7.62 10.81
C LEU A 79 -7.83 6.35 11.55
N ALA A 80 -7.26 5.19 11.23
CA ALA A 80 -7.56 3.92 11.89
C ALA A 80 -7.26 3.95 13.39
N LYS A 81 -6.16 4.61 13.78
CA LYS A 81 -5.81 4.86 15.20
C LYS A 81 -6.84 5.76 15.87
N ALA A 82 -7.27 6.84 15.22
CA ALA A 82 -8.27 7.77 15.75
C ALA A 82 -9.61 7.08 16.04
N VAL A 83 -10.05 6.16 15.17
CA VAL A 83 -11.29 5.37 15.36
C VAL A 83 -11.10 4.09 16.19
N ARG A 84 -9.92 3.88 16.81
CA ARG A 84 -9.56 2.73 17.65
C ARG A 84 -9.60 1.36 16.95
N GLN A 85 -9.48 1.34 15.63
CA GLN A 85 -9.41 0.12 14.82
C GLN A 85 -7.98 -0.43 14.78
N LYS A 86 -7.54 -1.09 15.86
CA LYS A 86 -6.14 -1.52 16.05
C LYS A 86 -5.65 -2.52 14.99
N GLU A 87 -6.48 -3.51 14.64
CA GLU A 87 -6.11 -4.51 13.62
C GLU A 87 -5.90 -3.86 12.25
N LEU A 88 -6.77 -2.92 11.87
CA LEU A 88 -6.65 -2.18 10.63
C LEU A 88 -5.41 -1.28 10.63
N ALA A 89 -5.15 -0.57 11.73
CA ALA A 89 -3.96 0.25 11.86
C ALA A 89 -2.68 -0.57 11.75
N SER A 90 -2.67 -1.80 12.30
CA SER A 90 -1.54 -2.72 12.17
C SER A 90 -1.34 -3.18 10.72
N LEU A 91 -2.42 -3.60 10.04
CA LEU A 91 -2.36 -4.05 8.65
C LEU A 91 -1.88 -2.94 7.71
N LEU A 92 -2.39 -1.72 7.89
CA LEU A 92 -1.99 -0.56 7.09
C LEU A 92 -0.54 -0.12 7.39
N ALA A 93 -0.05 -0.33 8.61
CA ALA A 93 1.34 -0.04 8.96
C ALA A 93 2.31 -1.07 8.34
N GLU A 94 1.89 -2.33 8.24
CA GLU A 94 2.63 -3.37 7.52
C GLU A 94 2.72 -3.03 6.02
N MET A 95 1.59 -2.67 5.39
CA MET A 95 1.59 -2.19 4.00
C MET A 95 2.49 -0.97 3.78
N LEU A 96 2.47 0.00 4.72
CA LEU A 96 3.32 1.18 4.66
C LEU A 96 4.81 0.78 4.68
N LYS A 97 5.18 -0.23 5.45
CA LYS A 97 6.55 -0.75 5.50
C LYS A 97 6.94 -1.39 4.17
N ASP A 98 6.05 -2.20 3.60
CA ASP A 98 6.30 -2.89 2.33
C ASP A 98 6.48 -1.90 1.17
N GLU A 99 5.63 -0.87 1.09
CA GLU A 99 5.76 0.19 0.08
C GLU A 99 7.06 0.99 0.24
N ASN A 100 7.47 1.29 1.48
CA ASN A 100 8.76 1.96 1.72
C ASN A 100 9.95 1.09 1.29
N MET A 101 9.94 -0.20 1.62
CA MET A 101 10.97 -1.13 1.19
C MET A 101 11.03 -1.22 -0.33
N HIS A 102 9.87 -1.28 -0.99
CA HIS A 102 9.78 -1.30 -2.44
C HIS A 102 10.35 -0.02 -3.08
N GLN A 103 10.11 1.15 -2.46
CA GLN A 103 10.72 2.41 -2.91
C GLN A 103 12.24 2.42 -2.77
N GLN A 104 12.77 1.90 -1.66
CA GLN A 104 14.23 1.77 -1.47
C GLN A 104 14.86 0.86 -2.53
N GLN A 105 14.17 -0.21 -2.93
CA GLN A 105 14.65 -1.08 -4.01
C GLN A 105 14.71 -0.36 -5.37
N TRP A 106 13.81 0.59 -5.65
CA TRP A 106 13.90 1.41 -6.87
C TRP A 106 15.02 2.44 -6.81
N LEU A 107 15.33 2.97 -5.62
CA LEU A 107 16.49 3.84 -5.42
C LEU A 107 17.81 3.11 -5.72
N ALA A 108 17.96 1.87 -5.25
CA ALA A 108 19.14 1.06 -5.59
C ALA A 108 19.28 0.85 -7.11
N VAL A 109 18.17 0.57 -7.82
CA VAL A 109 18.22 0.36 -9.27
C VAL A 109 18.59 1.63 -10.04
N ILE A 110 18.10 2.81 -9.62
CA ILE A 110 18.45 4.05 -10.33
C ILE A 110 19.92 4.44 -10.13
N GLU A 111 20.51 4.11 -8.98
CA GLU A 111 21.94 4.30 -8.70
C GLU A 111 22.83 3.41 -9.57
N GLU A 112 22.36 2.23 -9.97
CA GLU A 112 23.08 1.34 -10.90
C GLU A 112 22.94 1.76 -12.37
N LEU A 113 21.92 2.56 -12.70
CA LEU A 113 21.56 2.95 -14.07
C LEU A 113 22.24 4.24 -14.55
N VAL A 114 22.87 4.98 -13.64
CA VAL A 114 23.53 6.28 -13.87
C VAL A 114 25.01 6.16 -13.54
#